data_AF-A0A967CDA6-F1
#
_entry.id   AF-A0A967CDA6-F1
#
_cell.length_a   1.000
_cell.length_b   1.000
_cell.length_c   1.000
_cell.angle_alpha   90.00
_cell.angle_beta   90.00
_cell.angle_gamma   90.00
#
_symmetry.space_group_name_H-M   'P 1'
#
loop_
_entity.id
_entity.type
_entity.pdbx_description
1 polymer ?
#
loop_
_entity_poly.entity_id
_entity_poly.type
_entity_poly.pdbx_seq_one_letter_code
_entity_poly.pdbx_strand_id
1 'polypeptide(L)' 'MDWQALGHLATTFESTHIAPADAADAFYIVVSGDDLLIKDDDGDITPISANDWRWCGLEAISEHCLGVVNQVPIYAV' A
#
# COMPACT_ATOMS: atom_id res chain seq x y z
N MET A 1 -4.78 6.23 -6.98
CA MET A 1 -3.48 6.77 -7.45
C MET A 1 -2.61 5.65 -8.04
N ASP A 2 -1.62 5.98 -8.86
CA ASP A 2 -0.63 5.00 -9.35
C ASP A 2 0.63 4.96 -8.46
N TRP A 3 1.22 3.79 -8.27
CA TRP A 3 2.37 3.58 -7.37
C TRP A 3 3.60 4.37 -7.82
N GLN A 4 3.89 4.36 -9.12
CA GLN A 4 5.04 5.05 -9.70
C GLN A 4 4.94 6.58 -9.53
N ALA A 5 3.72 7.11 -9.33
CA ALA A 5 3.49 8.53 -9.10
C ALA A 5 3.96 9.01 -7.71
N LEU A 6 4.24 8.10 -6.76
CA LEU A 6 4.76 8.45 -5.43
C LEU A 6 6.21 8.97 -5.46
N GLY A 7 6.92 8.80 -6.58
CA GLY A 7 8.30 9.25 -6.73
C GLY A 7 9.31 8.30 -6.07
N HIS A 8 10.44 8.85 -5.62
CA HIS A 8 11.57 8.04 -5.18
C HIS A 8 11.44 7.61 -3.70
N LEU A 9 10.83 6.44 -3.49
CA LEU A 9 10.56 5.84 -2.18
C LEU A 9 11.78 5.83 -1.23
N ALA A 10 12.97 5.57 -1.76
CA ALA A 10 14.19 5.50 -0.97
C ALA A 10 14.52 6.82 -0.23
N THR A 11 14.00 7.95 -0.71
CA THR A 11 14.24 9.28 -0.14
C THR A 11 12.99 9.92 0.47
N THR A 12 11.80 9.43 0.14
CA THR A 12 10.52 10.04 0.53
C THR A 12 9.71 9.20 1.51
N PHE A 13 10.11 7.95 1.76
CA PHE A 13 9.46 7.09 2.74
C PHE A 13 9.81 7.49 4.18
N GLU A 14 8.77 7.73 4.97
CA GLU A 14 8.86 7.98 6.40
C GLU A 14 8.23 6.81 7.16
N SER A 15 9.03 6.08 7.93
CA SER A 15 8.52 4.98 8.75
C SER A 15 7.67 5.52 9.91
N THR A 16 6.44 5.03 10.01
CA THR A 16 5.51 5.36 11.07
C THR A 16 4.48 4.25 11.22
N HIS A 17 3.98 4.05 12.44
CA HIS A 17 2.87 3.14 12.73
C HIS A 17 1.52 3.88 12.82
N ILE A 18 1.52 5.20 12.62
CA ILE A 18 0.34 6.06 12.67
C ILE A 18 0.12 6.62 11.28
N ALA A 19 -0.98 6.21 10.65
CA ALA A 19 -1.40 6.77 9.37
C ALA A 19 -2.00 8.17 9.55
N PRO A 20 -1.88 9.05 8.53
CA PRO A 20 -2.57 10.34 8.53
C PRO A 20 -4.09 10.14 8.58
N ALA A 21 -4.77 10.87 9.47
CA ALA A 21 -6.21 10.69 9.67
C ALA A 21 -7.06 11.00 8.42
N ASP A 22 -6.57 11.91 7.57
CA ASP A 22 -7.28 12.40 6.38
C ASP A 22 -6.60 11.93 5.07
N ALA A 23 -5.95 10.77 5.09
CA ALA A 23 -5.33 10.21 3.90
C ALA A 23 -6.38 9.92 2.82
N ALA A 24 -6.25 10.58 1.66
CA ALA A 24 -7.19 10.44 0.54
C ALA A 24 -6.98 9.15 -0.28
N ASP A 25 -5.78 8.58 -0.21
CA ASP A 25 -5.36 7.38 -0.95
C ASP A 25 -4.47 6.53 -0.03
N ALA A 26 -4.30 5.25 -0.38
CA ALA A 26 -3.42 4.33 0.33
C ALA A 26 -2.94 3.20 -0.60
N PHE A 27 -1.84 2.57 -0.21
CA PHE A 27 -1.31 1.37 -0.85
C PHE A 27 -1.21 0.22 0.14
N TYR A 28 -1.39 -1.01 -0.36
CA TYR A 28 -1.51 -2.21 0.46
C TYR A 28 -0.55 -3.29 -0.04
N ILE A 29 0.20 -3.86 0.90
CA ILE A 29 0.92 -5.11 0.74
C ILE A 29 0.06 -6.17 1.42
N VAL A 30 -0.64 -6.97 0.65
CA VAL A 30 -1.63 -7.92 1.17
C VAL A 30 -1.01 -9.31 1.30
N VAL A 31 -1.01 -9.84 2.50
CA VAL A 31 -0.56 -11.18 2.85
C VAL A 31 -1.77 -12.07 3.08
N SER A 32 -1.92 -13.12 2.27
CA SER A 32 -3.03 -14.07 2.37
C SER A 32 -2.50 -15.50 2.51
N GLY A 33 -2.38 -15.97 3.75
CA GLY A 33 -1.75 -17.26 4.04
C GLY A 33 -0.26 -17.19 3.71
N ASP A 34 0.19 -18.01 2.74
CA ASP A 34 1.58 -18.04 2.28
C ASP A 34 1.80 -17.19 1.01
N ASP A 35 0.77 -16.48 0.54
CA ASP A 35 0.79 -15.71 -0.71
C ASP A 35 0.82 -14.20 -0.46
N LEU A 36 1.43 -13.48 -1.41
CA LEU A 36 1.38 -12.02 -1.50
C LEU A 36 0.52 -11.62 -2.69
N LEU A 37 -0.46 -10.76 -2.46
CA LEU A 37 -1.20 -10.12 -3.54
C LEU A 37 -0.52 -8.79 -3.89
N ILE A 38 0.01 -8.75 -5.10
CA ILE A 38 0.83 -7.68 -5.65
C ILE A 38 0.37 -7.36 -7.07
N LYS A 39 0.65 -6.14 -7.54
CA LYS A 39 0.45 -5.76 -8.93
C LYS A 39 1.74 -5.99 -9.70
N ASP A 40 1.63 -6.69 -10.82
CA ASP A 40 2.70 -6.82 -11.81
C ASP A 40 2.44 -5.79 -12.91
N ASP A 41 3.35 -4.82 -13.05
CA ASP A 41 3.32 -3.81 -14.10
C ASP A 41 4.64 -3.88 -14.87
N ASP A 42 4.63 -4.56 -16.01
CA ASP A 42 5.80 -4.80 -16.87
C ASP A 42 7.04 -5.37 -16.13
N GLY A 43 6.81 -6.23 -15.12
CA GLY A 43 7.87 -6.88 -14.35
C GLY A 43 8.27 -6.15 -13.07
N ASP A 44 7.72 -4.96 -12.83
CA ASP A 44 7.85 -4.28 -11.55
C ASP A 44 6.73 -4.74 -10.60
N ILE A 45 7.13 -5.39 -9.51
CA ILE A 45 6.25 -5.81 -8.43
C ILE A 45 5.95 -4.61 -7.55
N THR A 46 4.68 -4.23 -7.47
CA THR A 46 4.22 -3.05 -6.72
C THR A 46 3.07 -3.40 -5.77
N PRO A 47 2.92 -2.66 -4.66
CA PRO A 47 1.74 -2.75 -3.80
C PRO A 47 0.46 -2.41 -4.57
N ILE A 48 -0.67 -2.93 -4.10
CA ILE A 48 -1.97 -2.66 -4.72
C ILE A 48 -2.54 -1.34 -4.21
N SER A 49 -3.27 -0.60 -5.05
CA SER A 49 -3.91 0.64 -4.63
C SER A 49 -5.18 0.38 -3.80
N ALA A 50 -5.68 1.40 -3.10
CA ALA A 50 -6.97 1.32 -2.40
C ALA A 50 -8.14 0.92 -3.30
N ASN A 51 -8.11 1.32 -4.58
CA ASN A 51 -9.13 0.90 -5.52
C ASN A 51 -8.98 -0.59 -5.84
N ASP A 52 -7.77 -1.07 -6.12
CA ASP A 52 -7.51 -2.49 -6.40
C ASP A 52 -7.92 -3.36 -5.21
N TRP A 53 -7.53 -2.98 -3.99
CA TRP A 53 -7.90 -3.65 -2.75
C TRP A 53 -9.42 -3.79 -2.61
N ARG A 54 -10.17 -2.72 -2.89
CA ARG A 54 -11.64 -2.75 -2.89
C ARG A 54 -12.22 -3.78 -3.87
N TRP A 55 -11.58 -3.99 -5.02
CA TRP A 55 -12.04 -4.96 -6.03
C TRP A 55 -11.68 -6.41 -5.68
N CYS A 56 -10.70 -6.64 -4.80
CA CYS A 56 -10.35 -7.98 -4.34
C CYS A 56 -11.48 -8.67 -3.57
N GLY A 57 -12.37 -7.90 -2.92
CA GLY A 57 -13.50 -8.43 -2.16
C GLY A 57 -13.08 -9.27 -0.94
N LEU A 58 -11.84 -9.09 -0.47
CA LEU A 58 -11.29 -9.78 0.70
C LEU A 58 -11.58 -8.97 1.97
N GLU A 59 -11.78 -9.67 3.08
CA GLU A 59 -11.91 -9.07 4.40
C GLU A 59 -10.54 -8.99 5.07
N ALA A 60 -10.14 -7.80 5.51
CA ALA A 60 -8.91 -7.61 6.27
C ALA A 60 -9.06 -8.18 7.69
N ILE A 61 -8.21 -9.13 8.07
CA ILE A 61 -8.14 -9.65 9.44
C ILE A 61 -7.40 -8.65 10.35
N SER A 62 -6.37 -8.00 9.81
CA SER A 62 -5.57 -6.98 10.48
C SER A 62 -5.01 -5.99 9.46
N GLU A 63 -4.71 -4.77 9.89
CA GLU A 63 -4.06 -3.76 9.07
C GLU A 63 -3.02 -3.00 9.90
N HIS A 64 -1.82 -2.85 9.35
CA HIS A 64 -0.69 -2.21 10.02
C HIS A 64 -0.05 -1.18 9.10
N CYS A 65 -0.04 0.09 9.54
CA CYS A 65 0.70 1.14 8.82
C CYS A 65 2.20 0.88 8.94
N LEU A 66 2.87 0.77 7.80
CA LEU A 66 4.33 0.61 7.72
C LEU A 66 5.04 1.96 7.66
N GLY A 67 4.37 2.94 7.07
CA GLY A 67 4.86 4.29 6.90
C GLY A 67 4.04 5.09 5.91
N VAL A 68 4.57 6.25 5.53
CA VAL A 68 3.94 7.18 4.60
C VAL A 68 4.93 7.63 3.53
N VAL A 69 4.42 7.93 2.34
CA VAL A 69 5.15 8.62 1.27
C VAL A 69 4.29 9.79 0.84
N ASN A 70 4.77 11.03 1.00
CA ASN A 70 4.01 12.23 0.65
C ASN A 70 2.58 12.24 1.24
N GLN A 71 2.41 11.87 2.52
CA GLN A 71 1.12 11.71 3.22
C GLN A 71 0.23 10.55 2.72
N VAL A 72 0.70 9.72 1.80
CA VAL A 72 0.00 8.50 1.37
C VAL A 72 0.51 7.33 2.22
N PRO A 73 -0.32 6.72 3.08
CA PRO A 73 0.07 5.58 3.89
C PRO A 73 0.25 4.31 3.05
N ILE A 74 1.21 3.50 3.49
CA ILE A 74 1.44 2.14 3.02
C ILE A 74 1.11 1.19 4.17
N TYR A 75 0.24 0.23 3.90
CA TYR A 75 -0.22 -0.76 4.88
C TYR A 75 0.29 -2.15 4.54
N ALA A 76 0.54 -2.95 5.57
CA ALA A 76 0.49 -4.40 5.49
C ALA A 76 -0.91 -4.85 5.97
N VAL A 77 -1.55 -5.71 5.18
CA VAL A 77 -2.87 -6.28 5.46
C VAL A 77 -2.80 -7.80 5.45
#